data_AF-A0A060X268-F1
#
_entry.id   AF-A0A060X268-F1
#
_cell.length_a   1.000
_cell.length_b   1.000
_cell.length_c   1.000
_cell.angle_alpha   90.00
_cell.angle_beta   90.00
_cell.angle_gamma   90.00
#
_symmetry.space_group_name_H-M   'P 1'
#
loop_
_entity.id
_entity.type
_entity.pdbx_description
1 polymer ?
#
loop_
_entity_poly.entity_id
_entity_poly.type
_entity_poly.pdbx_seq_one_letter_code
_entity_poly.pdbx_strand_id
1 'polypeptide(L)'
;MNVECTLVEQIISIHLIICVSTGVTMTEEVELQLPKNVVDGSDRISLSVLGDILGRALKNLDGLLQMPYGCGEQNMALLAPNIYILEYLRNTEQLTPAIRDKAIKFLTSGKRVPQNMGRID
;
A
#
# COMPACT_ATOMS: atom_id res chain seq x y z
N MET A 1 -13.51 19.01 -27.57
CA MET A 1 -12.20 19.65 -27.35
C MET A 1 -12.01 19.75 -25.85
N ASN A 2 -11.01 19.08 -25.29
CA ASN A 2 -10.62 19.29 -23.90
C ASN A 2 -9.70 20.51 -23.89
N VAL A 3 -10.11 21.57 -23.19
CA VAL A 3 -9.29 22.75 -22.98
C VAL A 3 -8.65 22.56 -21.61
N GLU A 4 -7.37 22.22 -21.58
CA GLU A 4 -6.59 22.18 -20.35
C GLU A 4 -6.00 23.56 -20.07
N CYS A 5 -5.86 23.90 -18.79
CA CYS A 5 -5.30 25.17 -18.36
C CYS A 5 -3.82 25.24 -18.77
N THR A 6 -3.37 26.39 -19.29
CA THR A 6 -2.00 26.58 -19.77
C THR A 6 -0.96 26.75 -18.66
N LEU A 7 -1.40 26.82 -17.39
CA LEU A 7 -0.56 27.03 -16.21
C LEU A 7 -0.22 25.71 -15.50
N VAL A 8 0.75 25.76 -14.59
CA VAL A 8 1.18 24.60 -13.78
C VAL A 8 0.08 24.23 -12.78
N GLU A 9 -0.43 23.00 -12.87
CA GLU A 9 -1.34 22.44 -11.88
C GLU A 9 -0.63 22.23 -10.53
N GLN A 10 -1.29 22.63 -9.44
CA GLN A 10 -0.82 22.38 -8.08
C GLN A 10 -1.79 21.44 -7.38
N ILE A 11 -1.25 20.37 -6.80
CA ILE A 11 -2.04 19.37 -6.07
C ILE A 11 -1.77 19.53 -4.58
N ILE A 12 -2.81 19.80 -3.81
CA ILE A 12 -2.78 19.83 -2.34
C ILE A 12 -3.46 18.56 -1.84
N SER A 13 -2.77 17.79 -0.99
CA SER A 13 -3.29 16.55 -0.43
C SER A 13 -3.34 16.63 1.09
N ILE A 14 -4.51 16.37 1.67
CA ILE A 14 -4.71 16.29 3.11
C ILE A 14 -5.13 14.86 3.44
N HIS A 15 -4.46 14.25 4.42
CA HIS A 15 -4.72 12.88 4.85
C HIS A 15 -5.13 12.88 6.32
N LEU A 16 -6.24 12.20 6.62
CA LEU A 16 -6.77 12.08 7.96
C LEU A 16 -7.09 10.61 8.25
N ILE A 17 -6.70 10.15 9.44
CA ILE A 17 -7.03 8.80 9.95
C ILE A 17 -7.98 8.99 11.13
N ILE A 18 -9.21 8.48 10.99
CA ILE A 18 -10.24 8.55 12.03
C ILE A 18 -10.46 7.13 12.54
N CYS A 19 -10.22 6.90 13.84
CA CYS A 19 -10.53 5.64 14.51
C CYS A 19 -11.82 5.83 15.32
N VAL A 20 -12.92 5.24 14.85
CA VAL A 20 -14.22 5.37 15.51
C VAL A 20 -14.49 4.12 16.36
N SER A 21 -14.73 4.33 17.65
CA SER A 21 -15.20 3.28 18.56
C SER A 21 -16.70 3.02 18.37
N THR A 22 -17.14 1.77 18.54
CA THR A 22 -18.54 1.39 18.38
C THR A 22 -19.47 2.24 19.24
N GLY A 23 -20.41 2.93 18.60
CA GLY A 23 -21.42 3.76 19.26
C GLY A 23 -21.07 5.24 19.41
N VAL A 24 -19.92 5.69 18.89
CA VAL A 24 -19.50 7.10 18.91
C VAL A 24 -19.57 7.68 17.50
N THR A 25 -20.11 8.91 17.37
CA THR A 25 -20.02 9.70 16.14
C THR A 25 -18.88 10.70 16.26
N MET A 26 -17.98 10.74 15.28
CA MET A 26 -16.89 11.73 15.21
C MET A 26 -17.02 12.56 13.94
N THR A 27 -16.72 13.85 14.06
CA THR A 27 -16.73 14.81 12.95
C THR A 27 -15.39 15.54 12.97
N GLU A 28 -14.75 15.63 11.81
CA GLU A 28 -13.49 16.33 11.62
C GLU A 28 -13.66 17.33 10.47
N GLU A 29 -13.24 18.57 10.71
CA GLU A 29 -13.30 19.64 9.72
C GLU A 29 -11.91 19.85 9.12
N VAL A 30 -11.86 20.02 7.79
CA VAL A 30 -10.62 20.21 7.05
C VAL A 30 -10.69 21.53 6.32
N GLU A 31 -9.81 22.46 6.69
CA GLU A 31 -9.66 23.73 5.97
C GLU A 31 -8.76 23.56 4.74
N LEU A 32 -9.28 23.92 3.57
CA LEU A 32 -8.54 23.90 2.31
C LEU A 32 -8.02 25.30 2.00
N GLN A 33 -6.71 25.51 2.14
CA GLN A 33 -6.06 26.76 1.75
C GLN A 33 -5.66 26.71 0.28
N LEU A 34 -6.40 27.45 -0.56
CA LEU A 34 -6.09 27.58 -1.98
C LEU A 34 -4.90 28.55 -2.20
N PRO A 35 -4.01 28.26 -3.16
CA PRO A 35 -2.94 29.16 -3.51
C PRO A 35 -3.50 30.47 -4.11
N LYS A 36 -2.78 31.58 -3.95
CA LYS A 36 -3.27 32.91 -4.37
C LYS A 36 -3.47 33.07 -5.89
N ASN A 37 -2.88 32.19 -6.70
CA ASN A 37 -2.85 32.29 -8.16
C ASN A 37 -3.71 31.21 -8.83
N VAL A 38 -4.91 30.93 -8.29
CA VAL A 38 -5.85 29.98 -8.91
C VAL A 38 -6.53 30.65 -10.11
N VAL A 39 -6.65 29.90 -11.21
CA VAL A 39 -7.44 30.33 -12.38
C VAL A 39 -8.89 29.98 -12.13
N ASP A 40 -9.81 30.91 -12.40
CA ASP A 40 -11.25 30.68 -12.21
C ASP A 40 -11.71 29.42 -12.95
N GLY A 41 -12.37 28.51 -12.22
CA GLY A 41 -12.87 27.23 -12.74
C GLY A 41 -11.82 26.12 -12.93
N SER A 42 -10.58 26.34 -12.51
CA SER A 42 -9.53 25.29 -12.51
C SER A 42 -9.49 24.45 -11.22
N ASP A 43 -10.23 24.85 -10.20
CA ASP A 43 -10.28 24.16 -8.93
C ASP A 43 -11.03 22.82 -9.05
N ARG A 44 -10.42 21.75 -8.55
CA ARG A 44 -11.01 20.41 -8.53
C ARG A 44 -10.69 19.75 -7.20
N ILE A 45 -11.71 19.26 -6.51
CA ILE A 45 -11.57 18.56 -5.23
C ILE A 45 -11.93 17.09 -5.45
N SER A 46 -11.08 16.20 -4.94
CA SER A 46 -11.33 14.76 -4.92
C SER A 46 -11.23 14.27 -3.48
N LEU A 47 -12.26 13.57 -3.01
CA LEU A 47 -12.30 12.95 -1.69
C LEU A 47 -12.24 11.43 -1.85
N SER A 48 -11.43 10.77 -1.03
CA SER A 48 -11.32 9.31 -0.99
C SER A 48 -11.34 8.83 0.45
N VAL A 49 -12.26 7.91 0.77
CA VAL A 49 -12.38 7.28 2.09
C VAL A 49 -11.92 5.82 2.00
N LEU A 50 -11.14 5.39 2.98
CA LEU A 50 -10.56 4.05 3.03
C LEU A 50 -10.83 3.46 4.41
N GLY A 51 -11.39 2.25 4.43
CA GLY A 51 -11.51 1.49 5.68
C GLY A 51 -10.19 0.88 6.15
N ASP A 52 -9.22 0.72 5.23
CA ASP A 52 -7.91 0.16 5.52
C ASP A 52 -6.85 0.68 4.53
N ILE A 53 -5.68 1.03 5.05
CA ILE A 53 -4.52 1.50 4.28
C ILE A 53 -4.02 0.40 3.34
N LEU A 54 -3.99 -0.85 3.80
CA LEU A 54 -3.51 -2.00 3.04
C LEU A 54 -4.55 -2.50 2.04
N GLY A 55 -5.84 -2.22 2.25
CA GLY A 55 -6.91 -2.66 1.37
C GLY A 55 -6.73 -2.23 -0.09
N ARG A 56 -6.20 -1.02 -0.35
CA ARG A 56 -5.88 -0.58 -1.73
C ARG A 56 -4.66 -1.27 -2.32
N ALA A 57 -3.61 -1.45 -1.52
CA ALA A 57 -2.40 -2.11 -1.96
C ALA A 57 -2.75 -3.55 -2.39
N LEU A 58 -3.53 -4.25 -1.57
CA LEU A 58 -3.90 -5.64 -1.78
C LEU A 58 -4.88 -5.88 -2.94
N LYS A 59 -5.49 -4.84 -3.52
CA LYS A 59 -6.20 -4.99 -4.81
C LYS A 59 -5.28 -5.48 -5.92
N ASN A 60 -3.99 -5.15 -5.85
CA ASN A 60 -2.96 -5.69 -6.75
C ASN A 60 -2.04 -6.67 -6.01
N LEU A 61 -2.65 -7.67 -5.36
CA LEU A 61 -1.94 -8.67 -4.58
C LEU A 61 -0.83 -9.38 -5.38
N ASP A 62 -1.05 -9.61 -6.68
CA ASP A 62 -0.07 -10.27 -7.54
C ASP A 62 1.19 -9.43 -7.80
N GLY A 63 1.09 -8.09 -7.74
CA GLY A 63 2.25 -7.20 -7.81
C GLY A 63 3.02 -7.11 -6.49
N LEU A 64 2.35 -7.37 -5.37
CA LEU A 64 2.91 -7.31 -4.02
C LEU A 64 3.50 -8.64 -3.56
N LEU A 65 2.87 -9.77 -3.89
CA LEU A 65 3.40 -11.09 -3.63
C LEU A 65 4.46 -11.42 -4.68
N GLN A 66 5.72 -11.25 -4.32
CA GLN A 66 6.85 -11.45 -5.22
C GLN A 66 7.64 -12.70 -4.85
N MET A 67 8.09 -13.45 -5.86
CA MET A 67 9.01 -14.55 -5.62
C MET A 67 10.35 -13.96 -5.16
N PRO A 68 10.88 -14.34 -3.99
CA PRO A 68 12.16 -13.84 -3.53
C PRO A 68 13.31 -14.45 -4.36
N TYR A 69 14.32 -13.64 -4.65
CA TYR A 69 15.52 -14.01 -5.40
C TYR A 69 16.72 -13.15 -4.93
N GLY A 70 17.92 -13.53 -5.35
CA GLY A 70 19.16 -12.79 -5.07
C GLY A 70 19.88 -13.20 -3.79
N CYS A 71 20.87 -12.39 -3.39
CA CYS A 71 21.67 -12.59 -2.18
C CYS A 71 20.89 -12.19 -0.92
N GLY A 72 21.38 -12.58 0.27
CA GLY A 72 20.64 -12.51 1.54
C GLY A 72 19.79 -11.26 1.78
N GLU A 73 20.33 -10.06 1.56
CA GLU A 73 19.64 -8.78 1.75
C GLU A 73 18.47 -8.56 0.77
N GLN A 74 18.69 -8.85 -0.52
CA GLN A 74 17.67 -8.73 -1.57
C GLN A 74 16.57 -9.78 -1.36
N ASN A 75 16.97 -11.01 -0.97
CA ASN A 75 16.04 -12.08 -0.64
C ASN A 75 15.18 -11.71 0.58
N MET A 76 15.77 -11.12 1.62
CA MET A 76 15.05 -10.65 2.80
C MET A 76 14.09 -9.50 2.48
N ALA A 77 14.50 -8.55 1.63
CA ALA A 77 13.67 -7.43 1.20
C ALA A 77 12.40 -7.88 0.46
N LEU A 78 12.46 -9.01 -0.27
CA LEU A 78 11.32 -9.60 -0.97
C LEU A 78 10.52 -10.56 -0.08
N LEU A 79 11.16 -11.19 0.91
CA LEU A 79 10.50 -12.13 1.81
C LEU A 79 9.63 -11.43 2.87
N ALA A 80 10.09 -10.32 3.44
CA ALA A 80 9.37 -9.63 4.52
C ALA A 80 7.97 -9.13 4.11
N PRO A 81 7.78 -8.49 2.93
CA PRO A 81 6.45 -8.09 2.47
C PRO A 81 5.50 -9.28 2.32
N ASN A 82 5.97 -10.42 1.79
CA ASN A 82 5.16 -11.63 1.63
C ASN A 82 4.61 -12.17 2.97
N ILE A 83 5.44 -12.14 4.02
CA ILE A 83 5.02 -12.58 5.36
C ILE A 83 3.96 -11.64 5.92
N TYR A 84 4.19 -10.34 5.83
CA TYR A 84 3.27 -9.33 6.38
C TYR A 84 1.92 -9.34 5.67
N ILE A 85 1.91 -9.50 4.35
CA ILE A 85 0.67 -9.64 3.55
C ILE A 85 -0.13 -10.87 3.98
N LEU A 86 0.54 -12.01 4.20
CA LEU A 86 -0.13 -13.22 4.66
C LEU A 86 -0.75 -13.04 6.05
N GLU A 87 0.00 -12.43 6.97
CA GLU A 87 -0.48 -12.14 8.32
C GLU A 87 -1.68 -11.21 8.30
N TYR A 88 -1.63 -10.16 7.49
CA TYR A 88 -2.75 -9.25 7.30
C TYR A 88 -3.99 -9.97 6.75
N LEU A 89 -3.87 -10.74 5.66
CA LEU A 89 -5.00 -11.44 5.06
C LEU A 89 -5.59 -12.49 6.00
N ARG A 90 -4.75 -13.13 6.83
CA ARG A 90 -5.20 -14.05 7.88
C ARG A 90 -6.00 -13.31 8.95
N ASN A 91 -5.48 -12.20 9.46
CA ASN A 91 -6.09 -11.47 10.57
C ASN A 91 -7.36 -10.72 10.15
N THR A 92 -7.50 -10.40 8.87
CA THR A 92 -8.70 -9.77 8.29
C THR A 92 -9.67 -10.76 7.66
N GLU A 93 -9.42 -12.07 7.80
CA GLU A 93 -10.26 -13.15 7.25
C GLU A 93 -10.40 -13.13 5.70
N GLN A 94 -9.49 -12.46 5.01
CA GLN A 94 -9.47 -12.34 3.54
C GLN A 94 -8.56 -13.38 2.85
N LEU A 95 -7.98 -14.31 3.62
CA LEU A 95 -7.05 -15.31 3.10
C LEU A 95 -7.78 -16.44 2.35
N THR A 96 -7.57 -16.52 1.04
CA THR A 96 -8.06 -17.64 0.23
C THR A 96 -7.02 -18.78 0.15
N PRO A 97 -7.44 -20.03 -0.09
CA PRO A 97 -6.51 -21.16 -0.29
C PRO A 97 -5.49 -20.90 -1.40
N ALA A 98 -5.91 -20.32 -2.53
CA ALA A 98 -5.04 -20.02 -3.65
C ALA A 98 -3.91 -19.03 -3.29
N ILE A 99 -4.23 -17.98 -2.52
CA ILE A 99 -3.24 -17.00 -2.04
C ILE A 99 -2.28 -17.66 -1.05
N ARG A 100 -2.84 -18.45 -0.11
CA ARG A 100 -2.05 -19.19 0.88
C ARG A 100 -1.03 -20.10 0.21
N ASP A 101 -1.46 -20.90 -0.77
CA ASP A 101 -0.58 -21.85 -1.43
C ASP A 101 0.51 -21.15 -2.25
N LYS A 102 0.15 -20.07 -2.96
CA LYS A 102 1.11 -19.23 -3.69
C LYS A 102 2.16 -18.64 -2.76
N ALA A 103 1.73 -18.10 -1.62
CA ALA A 103 2.65 -17.47 -0.69
C ALA A 103 3.51 -18.51 0.05
N ILE A 104 2.96 -19.67 0.44
CA ILE A 104 3.75 -20.79 0.98
C ILE A 104 4.83 -21.23 -0.02
N LYS A 105 4.51 -21.29 -1.31
CA LYS A 105 5.50 -21.58 -2.36
C LYS A 105 6.63 -20.54 -2.38
N PHE A 106 6.31 -19.25 -2.24
CA PHE A 106 7.31 -18.17 -2.19
C PHE A 106 8.15 -18.19 -0.89
N LEU A 107 7.53 -18.50 0.24
CA LEU A 107 8.24 -18.63 1.52
C LEU A 107 9.18 -19.85 1.54
N THR A 108 8.76 -20.96 0.94
CA THR A 108 9.59 -22.17 0.83
C THR A 108 10.72 -22.02 -0.17
N SER A 109 10.52 -21.27 -1.27
CA SER A 109 11.61 -20.92 -2.19
C SER A 109 12.60 -19.94 -1.57
N GLY A 110 12.12 -18.91 -0.86
CA GLY A 110 12.97 -17.93 -0.16
C GLY A 110 13.72 -18.48 1.05
N LYS A 111 13.27 -19.60 1.64
CA LYS A 111 14.03 -20.35 2.66
C LYS A 111 15.17 -21.18 2.05
N ARG A 112 15.10 -21.54 0.77
CA ARG A 112 16.14 -22.30 0.06
C ARG A 112 17.26 -21.37 -0.46
N VAL A 113 17.67 -20.38 0.33
CA VAL A 113 18.96 -19.73 0.11
C VAL A 113 20.03 -20.72 0.59
N PRO A 114 21.06 -21.06 -0.20
CA PRO A 114 22.16 -21.86 0.28
C PRO A 114 22.73 -21.21 1.56
N GLN A 115 22.87 -21.98 2.64
CA GLN A 115 23.52 -21.54 3.90
C GLN A 115 25.03 -21.35 3.72
N ASN A 116 25.47 -20.66 2.68
CA ASN A 116 26.88 -20.34 2.44
C ASN A 116 27.23 -18.90 2.85
N MET A 117 26.48 -18.30 3.78
CA MET A 117 26.87 -17.05 4.43
C MET A 117 27.57 -17.38 5.76
N GLY A 118 28.74 -18.00 5.66
CA GLY A 118 29.46 -18.52 6.83
C GLY A 118 30.77 -19.22 6.52
N ARG A 119 31.57 -18.71 5.59
CA ARG A 119 33.02 -18.92 5.59
C ARG A 119 33.65 -17.57 5.25
N ILE A 120 34.12 -16.91 6.29
CA ILE A 120 35.17 -15.92 6.20
C ILE A 120 36.43 -16.74 6.44
N ASP A 121 37.16 -17.04 5.37
CA ASP A 121 38.61 -17.17 5.43
C ASP A 121 39.23 -15.80 5.74
#